data_AF-A0A968JT70-F1
#
_entry.id   AF-A0A968JT70-F1
#
_cell.length_a   1.000
_cell.length_b   1.000
_cell.length_c   1.000
_cell.angle_alpha   90.00
_cell.angle_beta   90.00
_cell.angle_gamma   90.00
#
_symmetry.space_group_name_H-M   'P 1'
#
loop_
_entity.id
_entity.type
_entity.pdbx_description
1 polymer ?
#
loop_
_entity_poly.entity_id
_entity_poly.type
_entity_poly.pdbx_seq_one_letter_code
_entity_poly.pdbx_strand_id
1 'polypeptide(L)'
;FARTWQPWRVKLPEFFPEIENLVELRRLKPATVKTTETSFYEENVFATDSNAFKVFDFEFIQGSGKNAIVQKNTCVVSEKFARKCFPNQNALNRQVQIYGNTMDDFETFTITGIFKSMPDNSHFHADILFHYEKPEDESGNDFAYTYFLLKKGSSIENIIARNDEFMQVHVPENQRKGSIIHYMPLTDIHLKSNIEREMEQNADLKQIKLIGLAAVGIFVIALVNYINLSLASFGKRRKDFNINQVLGAKKSHHALQLLNESFLTVTTAFFASLVLFKPVQSLLQSLNIMNISPISGFGSFFILGTIILLYFLTVFSGILPVYLIKMPLNRLSKPASAAPGKRTAFTNNSLLILQYTVSIVVIAGSIVIHKQNNFLFSKNLGVGNDHIVMADRNFWVEEPEVMQFKEELLKHAVIEDVTMVMDPPAYLVKDARRVEYGDIPEENKNLIIPILPADDSFFSFFNIPFVAGGERKYVTGQKHENYILNESAIKKLGFKSAESAIGTPFKVNSFQNEISGGTIVGVVKDFHFASLYHPIEPTIYFQKPIWHWTYLIKIVPGNENETLATINRTWKEIFPDHPFDYTFCRMFMLPNTGKTFAPINC
;
A
#
# COMPACT_ATOMS: atom_id res chain seq x y z
N PHE A 1 14.13 -9.88 1.76
CA PHE A 1 12.70 -9.91 2.06
C PHE A 1 12.00 -10.37 0.80
N ALA A 2 11.46 -11.58 0.82
CA ALA A 2 10.73 -12.15 -0.30
C ALA A 2 9.89 -13.33 0.23
N ARG A 3 8.82 -13.64 -0.50
CA ARG A 3 8.10 -14.89 -0.35
C ARG A 3 9.02 -16.02 -0.84
N THR A 4 9.60 -16.79 0.07
CA THR A 4 10.55 -17.86 -0.24
C THR A 4 9.88 -19.22 -0.22
N TRP A 5 10.52 -20.20 -0.84
CA TRP A 5 10.01 -21.55 -1.02
C TRP A 5 10.71 -22.55 -0.09
N GLN A 6 9.98 -23.61 0.31
CA GLN A 6 10.32 -24.44 1.48
C GLN A 6 11.70 -25.13 1.48
N PRO A 7 12.22 -25.74 0.39
CA PRO A 7 13.39 -26.61 0.48
C PRO A 7 14.70 -25.92 0.90
N TRP A 8 14.91 -24.66 0.52
CA TRP A 8 16.17 -23.98 0.81
C TRP A 8 16.13 -23.20 2.13
N ARG A 9 15.00 -22.57 2.49
CA ARG A 9 14.91 -21.74 3.71
C ARG A 9 15.20 -22.50 5.01
N VAL A 10 14.88 -23.80 5.08
CA VAL A 10 15.15 -24.63 6.28
C VAL A 10 16.65 -24.86 6.48
N LYS A 11 17.41 -24.88 5.37
CA LYS A 11 18.86 -25.15 5.37
C LYS A 11 19.72 -23.89 5.52
N LEU A 12 19.14 -22.70 5.41
CA LEU A 12 19.88 -21.43 5.55
C LEU A 12 20.66 -21.33 6.89
N PRO A 13 20.05 -21.56 8.07
CA PRO A 13 20.76 -21.40 9.33
C PRO A 13 21.80 -22.51 9.59
N GLU A 14 21.61 -23.69 9.00
CA GLU A 14 22.56 -24.80 9.07
C GLU A 14 23.81 -24.51 8.22
N PHE A 15 23.62 -23.90 7.05
CA PHE A 15 24.69 -23.64 6.09
C PHE A 15 25.47 -22.34 6.39
N PHE A 16 24.77 -21.31 6.89
CA PHE A 16 25.35 -19.98 7.17
C PHE A 16 25.46 -19.74 8.68
N PRO A 17 26.64 -19.97 9.30
CA PRO A 17 26.84 -19.77 10.73
C PRO A 17 26.71 -18.30 11.18
N GLU A 18 26.71 -17.35 10.24
CA GLU A 18 26.45 -15.92 10.49
C GLU A 18 25.00 -15.64 10.90
N ILE A 19 24.07 -16.55 10.59
CA ILE A 19 22.65 -16.42 10.96
C ILE A 19 22.47 -16.83 12.42
N GLU A 20 21.94 -15.92 13.24
CA GLU A 20 21.64 -16.16 14.66
C GLU A 20 20.26 -16.79 14.85
N ASN A 21 19.25 -16.21 14.20
CA ASN A 21 17.88 -16.70 14.22
C ASN A 21 17.24 -16.53 12.85
N LEU A 22 16.33 -17.43 12.51
CA LEU A 22 15.47 -17.34 11.33
C LEU A 22 14.02 -17.48 11.79
N VAL A 23 13.14 -16.66 11.21
CA VAL A 23 11.70 -16.74 11.41
C VAL A 23 10.98 -16.72 10.06
N GLU A 24 9.90 -17.48 10.01
CA GLU A 24 8.98 -17.53 8.88
C GLU A 24 7.63 -16.96 9.31
N LEU A 25 7.11 -16.01 8.52
CA LEU A 25 5.76 -15.49 8.68
C LEU A 25 4.91 -15.94 7.49
N ARG A 26 3.85 -16.70 7.78
CA ARG A 26 2.84 -17.10 6.80
C ARG A 26 1.59 -16.29 7.06
N ARG A 27 1.17 -15.50 6.07
CA ARG A 27 -0.08 -14.75 6.20
C ARG A 27 -1.24 -15.65 5.84
N LEU A 28 -2.24 -15.72 6.71
CA LEU A 28 -3.54 -16.31 6.41
C LEU A 28 -4.43 -15.18 5.90
N LYS A 29 -4.79 -15.21 4.61
CA LYS A 29 -5.66 -14.20 4.01
C LYS A 29 -6.64 -14.85 3.03
N PRO A 30 -7.96 -14.68 3.24
CA PRO A 30 -8.65 -14.14 4.42
C PRO A 30 -8.61 -15.14 5.60
N ALA A 31 -8.67 -14.64 6.83
CA ALA A 31 -8.88 -15.47 8.01
C ALA A 31 -10.22 -15.11 8.66
N THR A 32 -11.07 -16.12 8.86
CA THR A 32 -12.29 -16.00 9.67
C THR A 32 -11.94 -16.28 11.12
N VAL A 33 -12.29 -15.35 11.99
CA VAL A 33 -12.09 -15.48 13.43
C VAL A 33 -13.45 -15.55 14.10
N LYS A 34 -13.64 -16.61 14.89
CA LYS A 34 -14.86 -16.85 15.66
C LYS A 34 -14.53 -16.88 17.15
N THR A 35 -15.28 -16.10 17.90
CA THR A 35 -15.31 -16.10 19.37
C THR A 35 -16.64 -16.70 19.83
N THR A 36 -16.86 -16.80 21.13
CA THR A 36 -18.16 -17.24 21.67
C THR A 36 -19.33 -16.31 21.30
N GLU A 37 -19.06 -15.04 20.98
CA GLU A 37 -20.08 -14.01 20.76
C GLU A 37 -20.10 -13.44 19.34
N THR A 38 -19.00 -13.54 18.59
CA THR A 38 -18.84 -12.85 17.30
C THR A 38 -18.05 -13.68 16.28
N SER A 39 -18.38 -13.52 15.00
CA SER A 39 -17.61 -14.06 13.85
C SER A 39 -17.32 -12.91 12.88
N PHE A 40 -16.07 -12.75 12.47
CA PHE A 40 -15.65 -11.67 11.57
C PHE A 40 -14.36 -12.02 10.81
N TYR A 41 -14.05 -11.30 9.74
CA TYR A 41 -12.76 -11.42 9.05
C TYR A 41 -11.66 -10.62 9.74
N GLU A 42 -10.48 -11.22 9.84
CA GLU A 42 -9.26 -10.57 10.32
C GLU A 42 -8.16 -10.71 9.27
N GLU A 43 -7.52 -9.60 8.89
CA GLU A 43 -6.56 -9.58 7.78
C GLU A 43 -5.12 -9.80 8.21
N ASN A 44 -4.85 -9.57 9.49
CA ASN A 44 -3.52 -9.49 10.08
C ASN A 44 -3.22 -10.75 10.91
N VAL A 45 -3.56 -11.91 10.35
CA VAL A 45 -3.38 -13.22 10.97
C VAL A 45 -2.16 -13.91 10.35
N PHE A 46 -1.20 -14.26 11.20
CA PHE A 46 0.06 -14.84 10.77
C PHE A 46 0.39 -16.12 11.54
N ALA A 47 0.76 -17.16 10.81
CA ALA A 47 1.37 -18.37 11.34
C ALA A 47 2.88 -18.15 11.47
N THR A 48 3.44 -18.47 12.64
CA THR A 48 4.87 -18.28 12.95
C THR A 48 5.38 -19.29 13.97
N ASP A 49 6.69 -19.32 14.17
CA ASP A 49 7.36 -20.00 15.27
C ASP A 49 7.81 -19.02 16.39
N SER A 50 8.39 -19.58 17.45
CA SER A 50 8.86 -18.82 18.62
C SER A 50 10.01 -17.84 18.34
N ASN A 51 10.71 -17.95 17.20
CA ASN A 51 11.80 -17.02 16.87
C ASN A 51 11.29 -15.63 16.45
N ALA A 52 9.99 -15.47 16.16
CA ALA A 52 9.40 -14.15 15.88
C ALA A 52 9.74 -13.12 16.94
N PHE A 53 9.65 -13.49 18.22
CA PHE A 53 9.90 -12.58 19.35
C PHE A 53 11.39 -12.44 19.71
N LYS A 54 12.28 -13.12 18.97
CA LYS A 54 13.74 -12.94 19.04
C LYS A 54 14.23 -12.06 17.91
N VAL A 55 13.60 -12.15 16.74
CA VAL A 55 13.94 -11.37 15.54
C VAL A 55 13.28 -10.00 15.55
N PHE A 56 12.04 -9.90 16.04
CA PHE A 56 11.28 -8.65 16.12
C PHE A 56 11.04 -8.22 17.56
N ASP A 57 11.06 -6.90 17.78
CA ASP A 57 10.88 -6.29 19.09
C ASP A 57 9.39 -6.09 19.43
N PHE A 58 8.76 -7.15 19.97
CA PHE A 58 7.39 -7.08 20.47
C PHE A 58 7.32 -6.64 21.95
N GLU A 59 6.55 -5.59 22.24
CA GLU A 59 6.27 -5.14 23.61
C GLU A 59 5.05 -5.89 24.17
N PHE A 60 5.25 -6.83 25.09
CA PHE A 60 4.16 -7.58 25.72
C PHE A 60 3.51 -6.81 26.87
N ILE A 61 2.19 -6.71 26.86
CA ILE A 61 1.39 -6.11 27.94
C ILE A 61 1.02 -7.18 28.99
N GLN A 62 0.68 -8.40 28.52
CA GLN A 62 0.33 -9.55 29.39
C GLN A 62 0.83 -10.86 28.76
N GLY A 63 1.08 -11.87 29.60
CA GLY A 63 1.43 -13.22 29.15
C GLY A 63 2.90 -13.40 28.73
N SER A 64 3.20 -14.51 28.06
CA SER A 64 4.51 -15.16 28.08
C SER A 64 5.52 -14.73 26.99
N GLY A 65 5.86 -13.44 26.90
CA GLY A 65 7.07 -12.89 26.27
C GLY A 65 7.73 -13.68 25.11
N LYS A 66 9.04 -13.96 25.21
CA LYS A 66 9.84 -14.58 24.13
C LYS A 66 9.49 -16.04 23.79
N ASN A 67 8.69 -16.72 24.62
CA ASN A 67 8.32 -18.13 24.46
C ASN A 67 6.78 -18.30 24.37
N ALA A 68 6.07 -17.27 23.91
CA ALA A 68 4.61 -17.26 23.97
C ALA A 68 3.94 -18.26 23.01
N ILE A 69 4.61 -18.57 21.90
CA ILE A 69 4.14 -19.49 20.85
C ILE A 69 5.07 -20.71 20.77
N VAL A 70 5.00 -21.58 21.77
CA VAL A 70 5.79 -22.83 21.80
C VAL A 70 4.92 -24.07 21.64
N GLN A 71 3.67 -24.03 22.12
CA GLN A 71 2.76 -25.16 22.07
C GLN A 71 1.83 -25.06 20.87
N LYS A 72 1.51 -26.22 20.29
CA LYS A 72 0.45 -26.34 19.28
C LYS A 72 -0.85 -25.73 19.82
N ASN A 73 -1.63 -25.12 18.93
CA ASN A 73 -2.91 -24.48 19.25
C ASN A 73 -2.80 -23.33 20.26
N THR A 74 -1.69 -22.59 20.25
CA THR A 74 -1.53 -21.35 21.00
C THR A 74 -1.34 -20.15 20.08
N CYS A 75 -1.79 -18.98 20.53
CA CYS A 75 -1.61 -17.72 19.82
C CYS A 75 -1.31 -16.56 20.78
N VAL A 76 -0.70 -15.52 20.25
CA VAL A 76 -0.64 -14.20 20.88
C VAL A 76 -1.36 -13.20 20.01
N VAL A 77 -1.93 -12.18 20.66
CA VAL A 77 -2.80 -11.21 19.98
C VAL A 77 -2.42 -9.78 20.32
N SER A 78 -2.75 -8.85 19.42
CA SER A 78 -2.55 -7.42 19.67
C SER A 78 -3.54 -6.90 20.73
N GLU A 79 -3.20 -5.80 21.39
CA GLU A 79 -4.10 -5.12 22.31
C GLU A 79 -5.42 -4.72 21.63
N LYS A 80 -5.32 -4.22 20.39
CA LYS A 80 -6.46 -3.86 19.55
C LYS A 80 -7.38 -5.06 19.31
N PHE A 81 -6.83 -6.22 18.94
CA PHE A 81 -7.60 -7.44 18.73
C PHE A 81 -8.24 -7.95 20.02
N ALA A 82 -7.48 -7.97 21.12
CA ALA A 82 -7.99 -8.38 22.43
C ALA A 82 -9.20 -7.53 22.86
N ARG A 83 -9.14 -6.20 22.66
CA ARG A 83 -10.25 -5.28 22.95
C ARG A 83 -11.45 -5.47 22.03
N LYS A 84 -11.22 -5.83 20.76
CA LYS A 84 -12.27 -6.11 19.75
C LYS A 84 -13.06 -7.37 20.13
N CYS A 85 -12.36 -8.45 20.50
CA CYS A 85 -12.97 -9.75 20.81
C CYS A 85 -13.55 -9.86 22.23
N PHE A 86 -12.90 -9.23 23.20
CA PHE A 86 -13.22 -9.37 24.62
C PHE A 86 -13.36 -7.98 25.28
N PRO A 87 -14.35 -7.16 24.86
CA PRO A 87 -14.52 -5.81 25.39
C PRO A 87 -14.72 -5.84 26.91
N ASN A 88 -13.89 -5.08 27.63
CA ASN A 88 -13.87 -5.00 29.11
C ASN A 88 -13.58 -6.32 29.84
N GLN A 89 -13.07 -7.35 29.16
CA GLN A 89 -12.69 -8.63 29.75
C GLN A 89 -11.20 -8.92 29.54
N ASN A 90 -10.63 -9.81 30.36
CA ASN A 90 -9.28 -10.30 30.13
C ASN A 90 -9.30 -11.37 29.02
N ALA A 91 -8.57 -11.12 27.94
CA ALA A 91 -8.42 -12.04 26.80
C ALA A 91 -7.43 -13.17 27.07
N LEU A 92 -6.55 -13.05 28.07
CA LEU A 92 -5.55 -14.06 28.39
C LEU A 92 -6.21 -15.39 28.79
N ASN A 93 -5.69 -16.51 28.27
CA ASN A 93 -6.21 -17.88 28.42
C ASN A 93 -7.63 -18.10 27.86
N ARG A 94 -8.18 -17.14 27.10
CA ARG A 94 -9.40 -17.37 26.32
C ARG A 94 -9.06 -18.10 25.02
N GLN A 95 -10.09 -18.67 24.42
CA GLN A 95 -9.99 -19.38 23.16
C GLN A 95 -10.60 -18.55 22.03
N VAL A 96 -9.97 -18.63 20.87
CA VAL A 96 -10.49 -18.12 19.60
C VAL A 96 -10.40 -19.23 18.57
N GLN A 97 -11.41 -19.34 17.73
CA GLN A 97 -11.38 -20.25 16.59
C GLN A 97 -10.91 -19.46 15.38
N ILE A 98 -9.91 -19.99 14.69
CA ILE A 98 -9.34 -19.40 13.50
C ILE A 98 -9.52 -20.38 12.36
N TYR A 99 -9.99 -19.88 11.24
CA TYR A 99 -10.05 -20.60 9.99
C TYR A 99 -9.47 -19.73 8.89
N GLY A 100 -8.58 -20.26 8.07
CA GLY A 100 -7.98 -19.52 6.97
C GLY A 100 -7.68 -20.43 5.80
N ASN A 101 -7.21 -19.85 4.70
CA ASN A 101 -6.99 -20.46 3.38
C ASN A 101 -5.97 -21.62 3.29
N THR A 102 -5.38 -22.04 4.41
CA THR A 102 -4.45 -23.18 4.48
C THR A 102 -4.83 -24.19 5.58
N MET A 103 -6.07 -24.15 6.06
CA MET A 103 -6.59 -25.00 7.14
C MET A 103 -7.78 -25.81 6.64
N ASP A 104 -7.93 -27.04 7.13
CA ASP A 104 -9.05 -27.92 6.73
C ASP A 104 -10.37 -27.53 7.41
N ASP A 105 -10.31 -27.08 8.67
CA ASP A 105 -11.46 -26.66 9.48
C ASP A 105 -11.05 -25.57 10.49
N PHE A 106 -12.02 -25.02 11.23
CA PHE A 106 -11.78 -24.12 12.35
C PHE A 106 -10.90 -24.81 13.41
N GLU A 107 -9.74 -24.22 13.65
CA GLU A 107 -8.85 -24.65 14.72
C GLU A 107 -8.98 -23.73 15.93
N THR A 108 -9.04 -24.33 17.12
CA THR A 108 -9.17 -23.58 18.38
C THR A 108 -7.79 -23.24 18.92
N PHE A 109 -7.49 -21.95 19.10
CA PHE A 109 -6.26 -21.44 19.67
C PHE A 109 -6.49 -20.80 21.04
N THR A 110 -5.60 -21.10 21.99
CA THR A 110 -5.59 -20.43 23.30
C THR A 110 -4.68 -19.21 23.30
N ILE A 111 -5.17 -18.07 23.79
CA ILE A 111 -4.41 -16.82 23.89
C ILE A 111 -3.42 -16.90 25.06
N THR A 112 -2.12 -16.96 24.77
CA THR A 112 -1.05 -17.06 25.77
C THR A 112 -0.35 -15.73 26.06
N GLY A 113 -0.56 -14.72 25.21
CA GLY A 113 0.05 -13.41 25.36
C GLY A 113 -0.71 -12.31 24.61
N ILE A 114 -0.59 -11.10 25.14
CA ILE A 114 -1.13 -9.88 24.55
C ILE A 114 0.01 -8.90 24.37
N PHE A 115 0.28 -8.51 23.13
CA PHE A 115 1.29 -7.51 22.80
C PHE A 115 0.65 -6.17 22.45
N LYS A 116 1.37 -5.09 22.69
CA LYS A 116 0.95 -3.74 22.32
C LYS A 116 0.83 -3.64 20.80
N SER A 117 -0.24 -3.01 20.33
CA SER A 117 -0.44 -2.83 18.89
C SER A 117 0.80 -2.22 18.23
N MET A 118 1.18 -2.78 17.09
CA MET A 118 2.34 -2.32 16.33
C MET A 118 2.16 -0.85 15.93
N PRO A 119 3.23 -0.03 15.96
CA PRO A 119 3.18 1.34 15.47
C PRO A 119 2.81 1.41 13.98
N ASP A 120 2.08 2.45 13.58
CA ASP A 120 1.60 2.64 12.18
C ASP A 120 2.74 2.70 11.15
N ASN A 121 3.96 3.02 11.57
CA ASN A 121 5.15 3.06 10.72
C ASN A 121 5.91 1.72 10.66
N SER A 122 5.27 0.61 11.04
CA SER A 122 5.80 -0.75 10.86
C SER A 122 5.65 -1.18 9.40
N HIS A 123 6.57 -2.01 8.89
CA HIS A 123 6.45 -2.50 7.50
C HIS A 123 5.32 -3.54 7.33
N PHE A 124 4.86 -4.11 8.44
CA PHE A 124 3.74 -5.03 8.52
C PHE A 124 3.08 -4.90 9.89
N HIS A 125 1.81 -5.27 9.98
CA HIS A 125 1.00 -5.26 11.18
C HIS A 125 0.43 -6.66 11.41
N ALA A 126 0.63 -7.19 12.61
CA ALA A 126 0.01 -8.44 13.04
C ALA A 126 -0.98 -8.15 14.17
N ASP A 127 -2.17 -8.75 14.07
CA ASP A 127 -3.20 -8.75 15.11
C ASP A 127 -3.29 -10.12 15.81
N ILE A 128 -2.99 -11.21 15.09
CA ILE A 128 -2.88 -12.56 15.63
C ILE A 128 -1.60 -13.22 15.10
N LEU A 129 -0.80 -13.78 16.00
CA LEU A 129 0.33 -14.65 15.69
C LEU A 129 0.08 -16.01 16.35
N PHE A 130 -0.03 -17.07 15.58
CA PHE A 130 -0.31 -18.41 16.10
C PHE A 130 0.77 -19.42 15.74
N HIS A 131 0.84 -20.50 16.53
CA HIS A 131 1.85 -21.54 16.36
C HIS A 131 1.66 -22.26 15.04
N TYR A 132 2.69 -22.24 14.22
CA TYR A 132 2.80 -23.06 13.02
C TYR A 132 3.81 -24.17 13.24
N GLU A 133 3.33 -25.41 13.26
CA GLU A 133 4.18 -26.59 13.20
C GLU A 133 4.58 -26.81 11.74
N LYS A 134 5.88 -26.83 11.45
CA LYS A 134 6.37 -27.01 10.08
C LYS A 134 5.99 -28.43 9.62
N PRO A 135 5.28 -28.59 8.49
CA PRO A 135 5.04 -29.91 7.92
C PRO A 135 6.39 -30.58 7.65
N GLU A 136 6.54 -31.84 8.05
CA GLU A 136 7.73 -32.63 7.73
C GLU A 136 7.84 -32.90 6.22
N ASP A 137 6.71 -32.80 5.50
CA ASP A 137 6.64 -33.14 4.09
C ASP A 137 7.28 -32.04 3.23
N GLU A 138 8.33 -32.40 2.49
CA GLU A 138 9.08 -31.56 1.53
C GLU A 138 8.27 -31.26 0.26
N SER A 139 6.93 -31.34 0.32
CA SER A 139 6.06 -31.00 -0.78
C SER A 139 6.18 -29.50 -1.03
N GLY A 140 7.06 -29.17 -1.96
CA GLY A 140 7.47 -27.81 -2.25
C GLY A 140 6.37 -27.00 -2.92
N ASN A 141 5.36 -26.59 -2.16
CA ASN A 141 4.39 -25.56 -2.54
C ASN A 141 4.14 -24.56 -1.39
N ASP A 142 4.82 -24.73 -0.25
CA ASP A 142 4.70 -23.82 0.88
C ASP A 142 5.62 -22.61 0.73
N PHE A 143 5.02 -21.43 0.90
CA PHE A 143 5.69 -20.15 0.83
C PHE A 143 5.53 -19.38 2.13
N ALA A 144 6.61 -18.78 2.63
CA ALA A 144 6.53 -17.81 3.72
C ALA A 144 7.43 -16.61 3.45
N TYR A 145 7.17 -15.53 4.18
CA TYR A 145 8.12 -14.44 4.29
C TYR A 145 9.19 -14.84 5.29
N THR A 146 10.45 -14.86 4.84
CA THR A 146 11.57 -15.28 5.68
C THR A 146 12.41 -14.09 6.10
N TYR A 147 12.72 -14.05 7.40
CA TYR A 147 13.62 -13.10 8.01
C TYR A 147 14.69 -13.85 8.76
N PHE A 148 15.90 -13.31 8.75
CA PHE A 148 16.96 -13.81 9.60
C PHE A 148 17.68 -12.64 10.27
N LEU A 149 18.07 -12.86 11.52
CA LEU A 149 18.90 -11.97 12.30
C LEU A 149 20.35 -12.42 12.15
N LEU A 150 21.23 -11.50 11.76
CA LEU A 150 22.67 -11.76 11.72
C LEU A 150 23.28 -11.61 13.11
N LYS A 151 24.27 -12.45 13.41
CA LYS A 151 25.09 -12.30 14.61
C LYS A 151 25.75 -10.92 14.64
N LYS A 152 25.90 -10.34 15.82
CA LYS A 152 26.54 -9.05 16.00
C LYS A 152 27.96 -9.05 15.42
N GLY A 153 28.22 -8.16 14.46
CA GLY A 153 29.51 -8.03 13.78
C GLY A 153 29.68 -8.91 12.54
N SER A 154 28.71 -9.77 12.22
CA SER A 154 28.66 -10.47 10.93
C SER A 154 28.20 -9.54 9.81
N SER A 155 28.59 -9.88 8.58
CA SER A 155 28.27 -9.10 7.38
C SER A 155 27.52 -9.98 6.37
N ILE A 156 26.57 -9.38 5.65
CA ILE A 156 25.71 -10.08 4.68
C ILE A 156 26.50 -10.50 3.43
N GLU A 157 27.62 -9.82 3.16
CA GLU A 157 28.48 -10.03 2.01
C GLU A 157 29.05 -11.47 1.96
N ASN A 158 29.34 -12.08 3.12
CA ASN A 158 29.79 -13.47 3.19
C ASN A 158 28.70 -14.46 2.74
N ILE A 159 27.45 -14.20 3.12
CA ILE A 159 26.31 -15.02 2.71
C ILE A 159 26.10 -14.89 1.20
N ILE A 160 26.13 -13.66 0.68
CA ILE A 160 25.99 -13.37 -0.75
C ILE A 160 27.08 -14.08 -1.57
N ALA A 161 28.33 -14.05 -1.11
CA ALA A 161 29.46 -14.68 -1.81
C ALA A 161 29.33 -16.21 -1.94
N ARG A 162 28.57 -16.84 -1.03
CA ARG A 162 28.36 -18.29 -0.99
C ARG A 162 26.95 -18.72 -1.40
N ASN A 163 26.16 -17.81 -1.97
CA ASN A 163 24.82 -18.11 -2.49
C ASN A 163 24.84 -19.22 -3.54
N ASP A 164 25.78 -19.17 -4.48
CA ASP A 164 25.84 -20.14 -5.58
C ASP A 164 26.17 -21.54 -5.06
N GLU A 165 27.09 -21.64 -4.09
CA GLU A 165 27.42 -22.89 -3.38
C GLU A 165 26.17 -23.45 -2.69
N PHE A 166 25.48 -22.61 -1.93
CA PHE A 166 24.25 -22.97 -1.24
C PHE A 166 23.15 -23.45 -2.20
N MET A 167 22.91 -22.71 -3.28
CA MET A 167 21.92 -23.07 -4.31
C MET A 167 22.29 -24.38 -5.00
N GLN A 168 23.58 -24.63 -5.25
CA GLN A 168 24.02 -25.87 -5.89
C GLN A 168 23.76 -27.11 -5.03
N VAL A 169 23.95 -27.00 -3.71
CA VAL A 169 23.81 -28.10 -2.75
C VAL A 169 22.35 -28.36 -2.38
N HIS A 170 21.55 -27.31 -2.23
CA HIS A 170 20.22 -27.41 -1.60
C HIS A 170 19.04 -27.18 -2.55
N VAL A 171 19.26 -26.80 -3.81
CA VAL A 171 18.17 -26.57 -4.78
C VAL A 171 18.29 -27.53 -5.97
N PRO A 172 17.24 -28.30 -6.29
CA PRO A 172 17.17 -29.15 -7.47
C PRO A 172 17.45 -28.41 -8.79
N GLU A 173 18.09 -29.08 -9.76
CA GLU A 173 18.52 -28.45 -11.02
C GLU A 173 17.40 -27.80 -11.85
N ASN A 174 16.25 -28.45 -11.91
CA ASN A 174 15.05 -27.94 -12.56
C ASN A 174 14.52 -26.64 -11.93
N GLN A 175 14.87 -26.35 -10.68
CA GLN A 175 14.47 -25.16 -9.93
C GLN A 175 15.59 -24.11 -9.79
N ARG A 176 16.85 -24.51 -10.00
CA ARG A 176 18.00 -23.59 -10.03
C ARG A 176 17.94 -22.62 -11.22
N LYS A 177 17.49 -23.08 -12.39
CA LYS A 177 17.43 -22.26 -13.61
C LYS A 177 16.40 -21.12 -13.45
N GLY A 178 16.89 -19.91 -13.24
CA GLY A 178 16.08 -18.69 -13.10
C GLY A 178 15.85 -18.22 -11.66
N SER A 179 16.34 -18.95 -10.65
CA SER A 179 16.20 -18.58 -9.24
C SER A 179 17.40 -17.72 -8.79
N ILE A 180 17.12 -16.48 -8.38
CA ILE A 180 18.13 -15.57 -7.80
C ILE A 180 17.70 -15.24 -6.36
N ILE A 181 18.60 -15.44 -5.40
CA ILE A 181 18.33 -15.05 -4.01
C ILE A 181 18.62 -13.56 -3.85
N HIS A 182 17.60 -12.80 -3.43
CA HIS A 182 17.72 -11.39 -3.11
C HIS A 182 17.60 -11.14 -1.61
N TYR A 183 18.60 -10.46 -1.05
CA TYR A 183 18.60 -9.98 0.34
C TYR A 183 18.27 -8.49 0.39
N MET A 184 17.57 -8.09 1.45
CA MET A 184 17.21 -6.70 1.68
C MET A 184 17.15 -6.43 3.18
N PRO A 185 17.83 -5.38 3.68
CA PRO A 185 17.71 -4.95 5.07
C PRO A 185 16.27 -4.62 5.43
N LEU A 186 15.86 -4.93 6.66
CA LEU A 186 14.50 -4.68 7.16
C LEU A 186 14.10 -3.20 7.01
N THR A 187 15.04 -2.28 7.27
CA THR A 187 14.82 -0.82 7.22
C THR A 187 14.59 -0.28 5.80
N ASP A 188 14.96 -1.06 4.78
CA ASP A 188 14.83 -0.66 3.38
C ASP A 188 13.52 -1.12 2.75
N ILE A 189 12.81 -2.08 3.36
CA ILE A 189 11.59 -2.68 2.80
C ILE A 189 10.56 -1.59 2.48
N HIS A 190 10.14 -0.82 3.47
CA HIS A 190 9.01 0.11 3.33
C HIS A 190 9.22 1.23 2.28
N LEU A 191 10.47 1.62 1.98
CA LEU A 191 10.79 2.76 1.12
C LEU A 191 11.49 2.41 -0.19
N LYS A 192 12.14 1.24 -0.28
CA LYS A 192 12.94 0.85 -1.44
C LYS A 192 12.45 -0.43 -2.09
N SER A 193 11.62 -1.22 -1.41
CA SER A 193 11.08 -2.43 -2.00
C SER A 193 9.93 -2.10 -2.95
N ASN A 194 9.92 -2.76 -4.10
CA ASN A 194 8.86 -2.68 -5.11
C ASN A 194 8.67 -4.05 -5.76
N ILE A 195 8.70 -5.09 -4.94
CA ILE A 195 8.56 -6.47 -5.40
C ILE A 195 7.09 -6.88 -5.35
N GLU A 196 6.74 -7.95 -6.07
CA GLU A 196 5.39 -8.47 -6.03
C GLU A 196 5.11 -9.21 -4.70
N ARG A 197 3.82 -9.30 -4.35
CA ARG A 197 3.32 -10.04 -3.19
C ARG A 197 3.95 -9.60 -1.86
N GLU A 198 4.09 -8.30 -1.62
CA GLU A 198 4.46 -7.79 -0.30
C GLU A 198 3.33 -7.94 0.72
N MET A 199 3.68 -7.98 2.02
CA MET A 199 2.69 -8.10 3.10
C MET A 199 1.78 -6.87 3.15
N GLU A 200 2.35 -5.69 2.99
CA GLU A 200 1.62 -4.42 3.01
C GLU A 200 2.11 -3.52 1.88
N GLN A 201 1.36 -2.45 1.64
CA GLN A 201 1.73 -1.48 0.64
C GLN A 201 2.95 -0.68 1.11
N ASN A 202 3.98 -0.62 0.27
CA ASN A 202 5.13 0.25 0.51
C ASN A 202 4.84 1.70 0.16
N ALA A 203 5.59 2.59 0.79
CA ALA A 203 5.59 4.00 0.41
C ALA A 203 6.58 4.24 -0.73
N ASP A 204 6.20 5.05 -1.72
CA ASP A 204 7.12 5.49 -2.76
C ASP A 204 8.01 6.62 -2.22
N LEU A 205 9.31 6.36 -2.11
CA LEU A 205 10.30 7.37 -1.73
C LEU A 205 10.24 8.61 -2.62
N LYS A 206 9.88 8.47 -3.91
CA LYS A 206 9.68 9.62 -4.81
C LYS A 206 8.49 10.46 -4.37
N GLN A 207 7.39 9.84 -3.96
CA GLN A 207 6.22 10.55 -3.44
C GLN A 207 6.55 11.29 -2.14
N ILE A 208 7.28 10.66 -1.21
CA ILE A 208 7.75 11.31 0.02
C ILE A 208 8.65 12.50 -0.31
N LYS A 209 9.60 12.34 -1.25
CA LYS A 209 10.48 13.43 -1.71
C LYS A 209 9.68 14.57 -2.35
N LEU A 210 8.64 14.26 -3.12
CA LEU A 210 7.78 15.26 -3.77
C LEU A 210 6.96 16.05 -2.72
N ILE A 211 6.35 15.36 -1.76
CA ILE A 211 5.62 15.99 -0.65
C ILE A 211 6.57 16.83 0.21
N GLY A 212 7.76 16.32 0.51
CA GLY A 212 8.80 17.04 1.24
C GLY A 212 9.27 18.30 0.49
N LEU A 213 9.48 18.21 -0.82
CA LEU A 213 9.84 19.35 -1.67
C LEU A 213 8.73 20.41 -1.69
N ALA A 214 7.47 19.98 -1.78
CA ALA A 214 6.33 20.89 -1.71
C ALA A 214 6.24 21.60 -0.34
N ALA A 215 6.44 20.86 0.76
CA ALA A 215 6.49 21.44 2.11
C ALA A 215 7.61 22.46 2.26
N VAL A 216 8.82 22.16 1.75
CA VAL A 216 9.94 23.11 1.71
C VAL A 216 9.60 24.33 0.85
N GLY A 217 8.95 24.13 -0.31
CA GLY A 217 8.50 25.22 -1.17
C GLY A 217 7.53 26.18 -0.48
N ILE A 218 6.52 25.64 0.20
CA ILE A 218 5.55 26.42 0.99
C ILE A 218 6.27 27.16 2.13
N PHE A 219 7.20 26.49 2.82
CA PHE A 219 8.00 27.12 3.87
C PHE A 219 8.86 28.28 3.35
N VAL A 220 9.48 28.12 2.18
CA VAL A 220 10.26 29.18 1.52
C VAL A 220 9.36 30.36 1.14
N ILE A 221 8.15 30.11 0.61
CA ILE A 221 7.18 31.18 0.33
C ILE A 221 6.86 31.97 1.60
N ALA A 222 6.55 31.28 2.70
CA ALA A 222 6.25 31.92 3.97
C ALA A 222 7.43 32.74 4.51
N LEU A 223 8.65 32.20 4.42
CA LEU A 223 9.87 32.87 4.84
C LEU A 223 10.14 34.15 4.02
N VAL A 224 10.07 34.06 2.70
CA VAL A 224 10.28 35.21 1.81
C VAL A 224 9.20 36.27 2.05
N ASN A 225 7.95 35.87 2.23
CA ASN A 225 6.86 36.78 2.56
C ASN A 225 7.11 37.50 3.89
N TYR A 226 7.55 36.78 4.92
CA TYR A 226 7.90 37.38 6.21
C TYR A 226 9.07 38.37 6.09
N ILE A 227 10.12 38.03 5.34
CA ILE A 227 11.26 38.93 5.08
C ILE A 227 10.79 40.20 4.36
N ASN A 228 9.93 40.05 3.35
CA ASN A 228 9.39 41.18 2.60
C ASN A 228 8.55 42.11 3.49
N LEU A 229 7.68 41.55 4.33
CA LEU A 229 6.90 42.31 5.32
C LEU A 229 7.79 43.01 6.35
N SER A 230 8.80 42.30 6.86
CA SER A 230 9.78 42.85 7.79
C SER A 230 10.50 44.04 7.13
N LEU A 231 11.05 43.87 5.93
CA LEU A 231 11.75 44.94 5.20
C LEU A 231 10.85 46.16 4.89
N ALA A 232 9.58 45.94 4.54
CA ALA A 232 8.62 47.02 4.37
C ALA A 232 8.37 47.79 5.68
N SER A 233 8.30 47.08 6.81
CA SER A 233 8.13 47.69 8.13
C SER A 233 9.34 48.51 8.58
N PHE A 234 10.56 48.08 8.22
CA PHE A 234 11.81 48.80 8.49
C PHE A 234 11.84 50.21 7.89
N GLY A 235 11.26 50.38 6.70
CA GLY A 235 11.17 51.68 6.04
C GLY A 235 10.47 52.73 6.92
N LYS A 236 9.45 52.33 7.67
CA LYS A 236 8.70 53.20 8.60
C LYS A 236 9.53 53.58 9.82
N ARG A 237 10.36 52.67 10.33
CA ARG A 237 11.19 52.84 11.54
C ARG A 237 12.53 53.52 11.28
N ARG A 238 12.86 53.78 10.02
CA ARG A 238 14.13 54.41 9.61
C ARG A 238 14.37 55.77 10.25
N LYS A 239 13.32 56.56 10.47
CA LYS A 239 13.41 57.86 11.14
C LYS A 239 13.89 57.70 12.59
N ASP A 240 13.34 56.72 13.31
CA ASP A 240 13.66 56.45 14.72
C ASP A 240 15.09 55.95 14.87
N PHE A 241 15.55 55.08 13.97
CA PHE A 241 16.95 54.63 13.93
C PHE A 241 17.94 55.78 13.72
N ASN A 242 17.64 56.68 12.78
CA ASN A 242 18.50 57.83 12.50
C ASN A 242 18.56 58.81 13.69
N ILE A 243 17.43 59.06 14.35
CA ILE A 243 17.38 59.91 15.56
C ILE A 243 18.24 59.31 16.67
N ASN A 244 18.06 58.03 16.97
CA ASN A 244 18.82 57.34 18.02
C ASN A 244 20.32 57.29 17.73
N GLN A 245 20.71 57.18 16.46
CA GLN A 245 22.12 57.19 16.08
C GLN A 245 22.77 58.58 16.29
N VAL A 246 22.04 59.67 16.03
CA VAL A 246 22.49 61.04 16.37
C VAL A 246 22.61 61.23 17.88
N LEU A 247 21.74 60.59 18.66
CA LEU A 247 21.80 60.55 20.13
C LEU A 247 22.88 59.61 20.69
N GLY A 248 23.71 58.99 19.84
CA GLY A 248 24.87 58.18 20.27
C GLY A 248 24.63 56.67 20.31
N ALA A 249 23.50 56.16 19.84
CA ALA A 249 23.25 54.72 19.79
C ALA A 249 24.20 54.01 18.81
N LYS A 250 24.84 52.93 19.28
CA LYS A 250 25.69 52.08 18.44
C LYS A 250 24.84 51.18 17.53
N LYS A 251 25.33 50.87 16.34
CA LYS A 251 24.66 49.95 15.37
C LYS A 251 24.32 48.58 15.98
N SER A 252 25.10 48.12 16.96
CA SER A 252 24.86 46.87 17.68
C SER A 252 23.59 46.88 18.54
N HIS A 253 23.22 48.03 19.12
CA HIS A 253 21.99 48.13 19.93
C HIS A 253 20.75 47.94 19.06
N HIS A 254 20.77 48.52 17.87
CA HIS A 254 19.71 48.38 16.89
C HIS A 254 19.62 46.96 16.32
N ALA A 255 20.75 46.33 16.01
CA ALA A 255 20.77 44.93 15.58
C ALA A 255 20.21 44.00 16.68
N LEU A 256 20.59 44.22 17.95
CA LEU A 256 20.10 43.42 19.08
C LEU A 256 18.60 43.60 19.32
N GLN A 257 18.09 44.84 19.22
CA GLN A 257 16.66 45.12 19.34
C GLN A 257 15.83 44.37 18.28
N LEU A 258 16.30 44.37 17.03
CA LEU A 258 15.63 43.70 15.93
C LEU A 258 15.69 42.18 16.03
N LEU A 259 16.84 41.65 16.48
CA LEU A 259 16.97 40.24 16.79
C LEU A 259 15.98 39.81 17.88
N ASN A 260 15.83 40.61 18.95
CA ASN A 260 14.88 40.31 20.02
C ASN A 260 13.43 40.38 19.55
N GLU A 261 13.07 41.36 18.71
CA GLU A 261 11.72 41.46 18.14
C GLU A 261 11.40 40.29 17.22
N SER A 262 12.34 39.92 16.34
CA SER A 262 12.23 38.72 15.51
C SER A 262 12.10 37.46 16.36
N PHE A 263 12.90 37.33 17.43
CA PHE A 263 12.86 36.19 18.34
C PHE A 263 11.50 36.05 19.00
N LEU A 264 10.96 37.14 19.54
CA LEU A 264 9.64 37.16 20.17
C LEU A 264 8.54 36.81 19.16
N THR A 265 8.62 37.35 17.95
CA THR A 265 7.64 37.09 16.89
C THR A 265 7.64 35.62 16.46
N VAL A 266 8.82 35.07 16.15
CA VAL A 266 8.99 33.68 15.72
C VAL A 266 8.59 32.71 16.84
N THR A 267 8.98 32.98 18.08
CA THR A 267 8.62 32.13 19.24
C THR A 267 7.12 32.15 19.49
N THR A 268 6.48 33.33 19.45
CA THR A 268 5.02 33.43 19.63
C THR A 268 4.27 32.72 18.51
N ALA A 269 4.73 32.86 17.26
CA ALA A 269 4.15 32.16 16.12
C ALA A 269 4.30 30.62 16.25
N PHE A 270 5.42 30.14 16.77
CA PHE A 270 5.64 28.72 17.05
C PHE A 270 4.67 28.18 18.12
N PHE A 271 4.49 28.88 19.24
CA PHE A 271 3.50 28.46 20.23
C PHE A 271 2.07 28.53 19.69
N ALA A 272 1.75 29.57 18.91
CA ALA A 272 0.46 29.67 18.24
C ALA A 272 0.23 28.48 17.28
N SER A 273 1.25 28.03 16.55
CA SER A 273 1.12 26.88 15.66
C SER A 273 0.89 25.57 16.42
N LEU A 274 1.51 25.37 17.59
CA LEU A 274 1.24 24.21 18.45
C LEU A 274 -0.20 24.19 18.95
N VAL A 275 -0.75 25.36 19.33
CA VAL A 275 -2.16 25.49 19.76
C VAL A 275 -3.11 25.24 18.60
N LEU A 276 -2.79 25.74 17.41
CA LEU A 276 -3.61 25.55 16.20
C LEU A 276 -3.50 24.14 15.60
N PHE A 277 -2.44 23.39 15.92
CA PHE A 277 -2.22 22.06 15.34
C PHE A 277 -3.39 21.10 15.62
N LYS A 278 -3.82 20.98 16.88
CA LYS A 278 -4.87 20.04 17.30
C LYS A 278 -6.24 20.30 16.62
N PRO A 279 -6.78 21.54 16.57
CA PRO A 279 -8.05 21.79 15.89
C PRO A 279 -7.94 21.56 14.37
N VAL A 280 -6.80 21.89 13.75
CA VAL A 280 -6.58 21.62 12.32
C VAL A 280 -6.51 20.11 12.06
N GLN A 281 -5.80 19.36 12.90
CA GLN A 281 -5.76 17.89 12.82
C GLN A 281 -7.16 17.29 12.93
N SER A 282 -7.95 17.72 13.92
CA SER A 282 -9.32 17.25 14.12
C SER A 282 -10.23 17.58 12.94
N LEU A 283 -10.10 18.77 12.34
CA LEU A 283 -10.83 19.15 11.14
C LEU A 283 -10.47 18.22 9.97
N LEU A 284 -9.18 17.98 9.72
CA LEU A 284 -8.73 17.10 8.64
C LEU A 284 -9.21 15.65 8.81
N GLN A 285 -9.24 15.14 10.05
CA GLN A 285 -9.80 13.83 10.38
C GLN A 285 -11.32 13.80 10.14
N SER A 286 -12.06 14.84 10.56
CA SER A 286 -13.52 14.90 10.38
C SER A 286 -13.97 14.92 8.92
N LEU A 287 -13.12 15.44 8.03
CA LEU A 287 -13.36 15.44 6.59
C LEU A 287 -13.00 14.11 5.92
N ASN A 288 -12.59 13.09 6.69
CA ASN A 288 -12.09 11.80 6.21
C ASN A 288 -10.96 11.92 5.16
N ILE A 289 -10.22 13.04 5.18
CA ILE A 289 -9.13 13.30 4.23
C ILE A 289 -7.90 12.48 4.61
N MET A 290 -7.57 12.44 5.91
CA MET A 290 -6.41 11.69 6.44
C MET A 290 -6.63 11.24 7.88
N ASN A 291 -6.29 9.98 8.17
CA ASN A 291 -6.09 9.50 9.53
C ASN A 291 -4.69 9.91 9.98
N ILE A 292 -4.57 11.12 10.53
CA ILE A 292 -3.31 11.60 11.09
C ILE A 292 -3.19 11.04 12.50
N SER A 293 -2.35 10.04 12.70
CA SER A 293 -2.03 9.55 14.04
C SER A 293 -1.46 10.67 14.91
N PRO A 294 -1.69 10.66 16.24
CA PRO A 294 -1.07 11.62 17.13
C PRO A 294 0.44 11.65 16.88
N ILE A 295 1.06 12.83 16.85
CA ILE A 295 2.52 12.94 16.71
C ILE A 295 3.16 12.22 17.91
N SER A 296 3.60 10.99 17.70
CA SER A 296 4.42 10.24 18.64
C SER A 296 5.87 10.32 18.16
N GLY A 297 6.72 11.04 18.89
CA GLY A 297 8.13 11.16 18.49
C GLY A 297 8.77 12.53 18.66
N PHE A 298 8.40 13.29 19.69
CA PHE A 298 9.23 14.42 20.16
C PHE A 298 10.51 13.89 20.84
N GLY A 299 11.31 13.12 20.09
CA GLY A 299 12.64 12.71 20.54
C GLY A 299 13.58 13.90 20.61
N SER A 300 14.71 13.73 21.31
CA SER A 300 15.70 14.79 21.53
C SER A 300 16.20 15.43 20.22
N PHE A 301 16.27 14.68 19.13
CA PHE A 301 16.65 15.19 17.80
C PHE A 301 15.63 16.15 17.20
N PHE A 302 14.32 15.90 17.39
CA PHE A 302 13.26 16.79 16.88
C PHE A 302 13.27 18.13 17.62
N ILE A 303 13.45 18.07 18.95
CA ILE A 303 13.56 19.27 19.80
C ILE A 303 14.79 20.08 19.38
N LEU A 304 15.94 19.42 19.24
CA LEU A 304 17.18 20.07 18.80
C LEU A 304 17.02 20.69 17.40
N GLY A 305 16.43 19.96 16.45
CA GLY A 305 16.15 20.46 15.10
C GLY A 305 15.23 21.67 15.10
N THR A 306 14.20 21.67 15.95
CA THR A 306 13.28 22.81 16.12
C THR A 306 13.99 24.03 16.69
N ILE A 307 14.84 23.85 17.70
CA ILE A 307 15.64 24.93 18.29
C ILE A 307 16.58 25.54 17.23
N ILE A 308 17.27 24.68 16.46
CA ILE A 308 18.15 25.12 15.37
C ILE A 308 17.35 25.92 14.32
N LEU A 309 16.16 25.45 13.96
CA LEU A 309 15.29 26.13 13.01
C LEU A 309 14.81 27.49 13.51
N LEU A 310 14.36 27.58 14.76
CA LEU A 310 13.92 28.84 15.39
C LEU A 310 15.07 29.86 15.47
N TYR A 311 16.26 29.39 15.84
CA TYR A 311 17.47 30.21 15.84
C TYR A 311 17.79 30.72 14.43
N PHE A 312 17.78 29.83 13.44
CA PHE A 312 18.02 30.18 12.04
C PHE A 312 17.02 31.23 11.54
N LEU A 313 15.72 31.04 11.78
CA LEU A 313 14.67 31.99 11.40
C LEU A 313 14.82 33.36 12.07
N THR A 314 15.18 33.37 13.36
CA THR A 314 15.40 34.59 14.14
C THR A 314 16.58 35.38 13.59
N VAL A 315 17.71 34.71 13.37
CA VAL A 315 18.93 35.33 12.83
C VAL A 315 18.69 35.82 11.40
N PHE A 316 18.11 34.98 10.55
CA PHE A 316 17.90 35.28 9.15
C PHE A 316 16.89 36.43 8.95
N SER A 317 15.85 36.51 9.77
CA SER A 317 14.88 37.62 9.70
C SER A 317 15.36 38.90 10.38
N GLY A 318 16.11 38.81 11.49
CA GLY A 318 16.55 39.97 12.27
C GLY A 318 17.80 40.67 11.72
N ILE A 319 18.76 39.90 11.19
CA ILE A 319 20.06 40.45 10.73
C ILE A 319 20.02 40.88 9.26
N LEU A 320 19.29 40.14 8.42
CA LEU A 320 19.28 40.38 6.97
C LEU A 320 18.87 41.82 6.59
N PRO A 321 17.84 42.45 7.22
CA PRO A 321 17.48 43.84 6.93
C PRO A 321 18.58 44.85 7.32
N VAL A 322 19.30 44.59 8.42
CA VAL A 322 20.42 45.42 8.88
C VAL A 322 21.60 45.35 7.92
N TYR A 323 21.86 44.20 7.31
CA TYR A 323 22.96 43.99 6.36
C TYR A 323 22.64 44.49 4.94
N LEU A 324 21.42 44.22 4.45
CA LEU A 324 20.98 44.63 3.11
C LEU A 324 20.88 46.15 2.96
N ILE A 325 20.55 46.85 4.04
CA ILE A 325 20.54 48.31 4.08
C ILE A 325 21.90 48.78 4.61
N LYS A 326 22.95 48.68 3.79
CA LYS A 326 24.21 49.42 4.05
C LYS A 326 23.83 50.90 4.17
N MET A 327 23.89 51.45 5.39
CA MET A 327 23.56 52.85 5.66
C MET A 327 24.77 53.77 5.39
N PRO A 328 24.85 54.48 4.25
CA PRO A 328 25.65 55.69 4.20
C PRO A 328 24.93 56.79 4.98
N LEU A 329 25.59 57.31 6.02
CA LEU A 329 25.17 58.45 6.84
C LEU A 329 25.02 59.77 6.03
N ASN A 330 25.50 59.81 4.78
CA ASN A 330 25.62 61.05 3.99
C ASN A 330 24.35 61.50 3.25
N ARG A 331 23.15 61.13 3.70
CA ARG A 331 21.89 61.62 3.09
C ARG A 331 20.88 62.07 4.15
N LEU A 332 21.28 63.05 4.94
CA LEU A 332 20.41 63.82 5.84
C LEU A 332 19.57 64.90 5.10
N SER A 333 19.70 65.05 3.78
CA SER A 333 19.17 66.21 3.04
C SER A 333 18.29 65.89 1.82
N LYS A 334 17.83 64.65 1.62
CA LYS A 334 16.85 64.35 0.55
C LYS A 334 15.53 63.85 1.10
N PRO A 335 14.39 64.37 0.59
CA PRO A 335 13.06 64.00 1.06
C PRO A 335 12.81 62.50 0.84
N ALA A 336 11.86 61.97 1.62
CA ALA A 336 11.47 60.55 1.71
C ALA A 336 11.04 59.88 0.39
N SER A 337 11.07 60.61 -0.74
CA SER A 337 10.67 60.19 -2.08
C SER A 337 11.84 59.79 -3.00
N ALA A 338 13.09 59.75 -2.52
CA ALA A 338 14.20 59.26 -3.33
C ALA A 338 14.11 57.72 -3.50
N ALA A 339 13.77 57.29 -4.72
CA ALA A 339 13.71 55.88 -5.14
C ALA A 339 14.89 55.06 -4.58
N PRO A 340 14.66 53.79 -4.16
CA PRO A 340 15.74 52.93 -3.68
C PRO A 340 16.85 52.90 -4.74
N GLY A 341 18.12 53.03 -4.33
CA GLY A 341 19.23 52.91 -5.28
C GLY A 341 19.11 51.59 -6.05
N LYS A 342 19.49 51.57 -7.34
CA LYS A 342 19.29 50.44 -8.27
C LYS A 342 19.58 49.05 -7.65
N ARG A 343 20.57 48.96 -6.75
CA ARG A 343 20.96 47.73 -6.03
C ARG A 343 19.95 47.26 -4.97
N THR A 344 19.33 48.18 -4.22
CA THR A 344 18.32 47.89 -3.18
C THR A 344 16.95 47.56 -3.79
N ALA A 345 16.61 48.19 -4.92
CA ALA A 345 15.44 47.81 -5.70
C ALA A 345 15.61 46.41 -6.34
N PHE A 346 16.83 46.08 -6.80
CA PHE A 346 17.13 44.79 -7.40
C PHE A 346 16.99 43.62 -6.41
N THR A 347 17.53 43.71 -5.19
CA THR A 347 17.38 42.63 -4.20
C THR A 347 15.93 42.38 -3.77
N ASN A 348 15.15 43.45 -3.56
CA ASN A 348 13.74 43.31 -3.16
C ASN A 348 12.88 42.71 -4.28
N ASN A 349 13.15 43.13 -5.52
CA ASN A 349 12.45 42.59 -6.68
C ASN A 349 12.83 41.12 -6.92
N SER A 350 14.09 40.72 -6.70
CA SER A 350 14.50 39.32 -6.83
C SER A 350 13.81 38.39 -5.82
N LEU A 351 13.64 38.83 -4.56
CA LEU A 351 12.89 38.08 -3.54
C LEU A 351 11.41 37.94 -3.91
N LEU A 352 10.78 39.02 -4.40
CA LEU A 352 9.39 38.98 -4.87
C LEU A 352 9.23 38.05 -6.08
N ILE A 353 10.14 38.14 -7.07
CA ILE A 353 10.13 37.26 -8.24
C ILE A 353 10.27 35.80 -7.82
N LEU A 354 11.19 35.49 -6.89
CA LEU A 354 11.35 34.14 -6.36
C LEU A 354 10.05 33.63 -5.70
N GLN A 355 9.42 34.44 -4.84
CA GLN A 355 8.17 34.07 -4.17
C GLN A 355 7.06 33.74 -5.17
N TYR A 356 6.82 34.62 -6.14
CA TYR A 356 5.78 34.40 -7.15
C TYR A 356 6.11 33.20 -8.03
N THR A 357 7.39 33.00 -8.38
CA THR A 357 7.83 31.81 -9.14
C THR A 357 7.53 30.52 -8.39
N VAL A 358 7.94 30.42 -7.12
CA VAL A 358 7.68 29.22 -6.30
C VAL A 358 6.17 29.00 -6.12
N SER A 359 5.41 30.08 -5.91
CA SER A 359 3.94 29.99 -5.78
C SER A 359 3.28 29.48 -7.06
N ILE A 360 3.67 30.01 -8.23
CA ILE A 360 3.17 29.56 -9.53
C ILE A 360 3.49 28.08 -9.74
N VAL A 361 4.72 27.64 -9.43
CA VAL A 361 5.12 26.22 -9.57
C VAL A 361 4.28 25.31 -8.68
N VAL A 362 4.07 25.67 -7.41
CA VAL A 362 3.25 24.87 -6.47
C VAL A 362 1.79 24.81 -6.92
N ILE A 363 1.21 25.93 -7.34
CA ILE A 363 -0.19 25.99 -7.82
C ILE A 363 -0.35 25.20 -9.12
N ALA A 364 0.55 25.39 -10.09
CA ALA A 364 0.53 24.65 -11.35
C ALA A 364 0.68 23.13 -11.11
N GLY A 365 1.60 22.73 -10.22
CA GLY A 365 1.78 21.34 -9.82
C GLY A 365 0.51 20.73 -9.22
N SER A 366 -0.15 21.46 -8.31
CA SER A 366 -1.43 21.03 -7.73
C SER A 366 -2.53 20.86 -8.78
N ILE A 367 -2.66 21.81 -9.72
CA ILE A 367 -3.63 21.72 -10.81
C ILE A 367 -3.34 20.51 -11.72
N VAL A 368 -2.07 20.25 -12.03
CA VAL A 368 -1.67 19.08 -12.84
C VAL A 368 -2.01 17.78 -12.13
N ILE A 369 -1.68 17.64 -10.84
CA ILE A 369 -2.02 16.47 -10.04
C ILE A 369 -3.54 16.29 -9.96
N HIS A 370 -4.30 17.37 -9.75
CA HIS A 370 -5.76 17.32 -9.73
C HIS A 370 -6.33 16.84 -11.09
N LYS A 371 -5.80 17.35 -12.21
CA LYS A 371 -6.20 16.89 -13.54
C LYS A 371 -5.83 15.42 -13.79
N GLN A 372 -4.64 14.99 -13.36
CA GLN A 372 -4.22 13.59 -13.48
C GLN A 372 -5.13 12.68 -12.66
N ASN A 373 -5.46 13.04 -11.42
CA ASN A 373 -6.39 12.28 -10.59
C ASN A 373 -7.79 12.21 -11.21
N ASN A 374 -8.33 13.34 -11.68
CA ASN A 374 -9.63 13.34 -12.36
C ASN A 374 -9.61 12.51 -13.64
N PHE A 375 -8.51 12.51 -14.39
CA PHE A 375 -8.35 11.65 -15.56
C PHE A 375 -8.34 10.16 -15.17
N LEU A 376 -7.66 9.79 -14.08
CA LEU A 376 -7.69 8.42 -13.55
C LEU A 376 -9.10 7.99 -13.12
N PHE A 377 -9.88 8.88 -12.50
CA PHE A 377 -11.25 8.57 -12.07
C PHE A 377 -12.26 8.50 -13.22
N SER A 378 -12.10 9.33 -14.24
CA SER A 378 -13.05 9.43 -15.37
C SER A 378 -12.75 8.48 -16.52
N LYS A 379 -11.54 7.92 -16.58
CA LYS A 379 -11.17 6.94 -17.61
C LYS A 379 -11.77 5.58 -17.24
N ASN A 380 -12.98 5.36 -17.75
CA ASN A 380 -13.69 4.09 -17.65
C ASN A 380 -12.78 2.92 -18.08
N LEU A 381 -12.65 1.90 -17.22
CA LEU A 381 -12.00 0.62 -17.55
C LEU A 381 -12.81 -0.24 -18.53
N GLY A 382 -13.98 0.25 -18.96
CA GLY A 382 -14.88 -0.43 -19.90
C GLY A 382 -16.36 -0.20 -19.58
N VAL A 383 -16.73 -0.02 -18.29
CA VAL A 383 -18.09 0.24 -17.81
C VAL A 383 -18.05 1.15 -16.58
N GLY A 384 -19.12 1.89 -16.29
CA GLY A 384 -19.23 2.75 -15.10
C GLY A 384 -19.09 1.96 -13.80
N ASN A 385 -18.00 2.18 -13.08
CA ASN A 385 -17.62 1.42 -11.88
C ASN A 385 -18.35 1.85 -10.59
N ASP A 386 -19.29 2.79 -10.69
CA ASP A 386 -19.92 3.42 -9.52
C ASP A 386 -20.96 2.54 -8.81
N HIS A 387 -21.39 1.45 -9.46
CA HIS A 387 -22.46 0.55 -8.97
C HIS A 387 -22.09 -0.93 -9.06
N ILE A 388 -20.81 -1.26 -8.88
CA ILE A 388 -20.34 -2.65 -8.78
C ILE A 388 -19.95 -2.91 -7.33
N VAL A 389 -20.66 -3.83 -6.69
CA VAL A 389 -20.33 -4.39 -5.38
C VAL A 389 -19.42 -5.59 -5.60
N MET A 390 -18.30 -5.61 -4.89
CA MET A 390 -17.35 -6.72 -4.91
C MET A 390 -17.43 -7.43 -3.57
N ALA A 391 -17.56 -8.75 -3.63
CA ALA A 391 -17.56 -9.62 -2.46
C ALA A 391 -16.53 -10.72 -2.69
N ASP A 392 -15.63 -10.91 -1.73
CA ASP A 392 -14.63 -11.96 -1.82
C ASP A 392 -15.30 -13.32 -1.62
N ARG A 393 -15.05 -14.27 -2.52
CA ARG A 393 -15.51 -15.64 -2.38
C ARG A 393 -14.81 -16.27 -1.18
N ASN A 394 -15.58 -17.02 -0.41
CA ASN A 394 -14.99 -17.92 0.56
C ASN A 394 -14.22 -19.06 -0.13
N PHE A 395 -12.96 -19.23 0.26
CA PHE A 395 -11.96 -20.11 -0.37
C PHE A 395 -12.43 -21.57 -0.43
N TRP A 396 -13.32 -21.94 0.48
CA TRP A 396 -13.62 -23.31 0.89
C TRP A 396 -15.02 -23.80 0.53
N VAL A 397 -15.71 -23.03 -0.31
CA VAL A 397 -17.02 -23.36 -0.86
C VAL A 397 -16.83 -24.26 -2.08
N GLU A 398 -17.59 -25.35 -2.25
CA GLU A 398 -17.43 -26.16 -3.47
C GLU A 398 -17.94 -25.39 -4.71
N GLU A 399 -17.55 -25.85 -5.89
CA GLU A 399 -17.97 -25.24 -7.15
C GLU A 399 -19.50 -25.07 -7.30
N PRO A 400 -20.35 -26.04 -6.89
CA PRO A 400 -21.81 -25.91 -6.99
C PRO A 400 -22.37 -24.72 -6.21
N GLU A 401 -21.93 -24.49 -4.98
CA GLU A 401 -22.46 -23.42 -4.14
C GLU A 401 -21.99 -22.04 -4.61
N VAL A 402 -20.82 -21.97 -5.26
CA VAL A 402 -20.34 -20.75 -5.93
C VAL A 402 -21.29 -20.34 -7.06
N MET A 403 -21.66 -21.29 -7.90
CA MET A 403 -22.61 -21.06 -8.99
C MET A 403 -24.01 -20.77 -8.45
N GLN A 404 -24.44 -21.48 -7.39
CA GLN A 404 -25.73 -21.27 -6.74
C GLN A 404 -25.91 -19.84 -6.22
N PHE A 405 -24.87 -19.26 -5.60
CA PHE A 405 -24.94 -17.89 -5.11
C PHE A 405 -25.16 -16.89 -6.25
N LYS A 406 -24.43 -17.04 -7.37
CA LYS A 406 -24.65 -16.23 -8.58
C LYS A 406 -26.09 -16.38 -9.10
N GLU A 407 -26.57 -17.61 -9.25
CA GLU A 407 -27.90 -17.89 -9.78
C GLU A 407 -29.03 -17.34 -8.89
N GLU A 408 -28.88 -17.41 -7.56
CA GLU A 408 -29.87 -16.87 -6.63
C GLU A 408 -29.91 -15.34 -6.66
N LEU A 409 -28.74 -14.68 -6.72
CA LEU A 409 -28.68 -13.23 -6.85
C LEU A 409 -29.36 -12.72 -8.12
N LEU A 410 -29.18 -13.40 -9.26
CA LEU A 410 -29.79 -13.03 -10.54
C LEU A 410 -31.33 -13.12 -10.56
N LYS A 411 -31.96 -13.75 -9.56
CA LYS A 411 -33.43 -13.76 -9.42
C LYS A 411 -33.99 -12.45 -8.88
N HIS A 412 -33.16 -11.59 -8.28
CA HIS A 412 -33.59 -10.34 -7.67
C HIS A 412 -33.49 -9.17 -8.65
N ALA A 413 -34.60 -8.47 -8.91
CA ALA A 413 -34.67 -7.35 -9.86
C ALA A 413 -33.77 -6.14 -9.50
N VAL A 414 -33.30 -6.05 -8.25
CA VAL A 414 -32.37 -5.00 -7.78
C VAL A 414 -30.91 -5.28 -8.17
N ILE A 415 -30.64 -6.45 -8.75
CA ILE A 415 -29.34 -6.90 -9.26
C ILE A 415 -29.45 -6.98 -10.78
N GLU A 416 -28.62 -6.22 -11.50
CA GLU A 416 -28.63 -6.14 -12.96
C GLU A 416 -27.88 -7.32 -13.57
N ASP A 417 -26.72 -7.65 -13.00
CA ASP A 417 -25.85 -8.70 -13.51
C ASP A 417 -24.86 -9.16 -12.42
N VAL A 418 -24.35 -10.38 -12.55
CA VAL A 418 -23.38 -10.97 -11.62
C VAL A 418 -22.36 -11.77 -12.43
N THR A 419 -21.09 -11.47 -12.20
CA THR A 419 -19.98 -12.25 -12.76
C THR A 419 -18.95 -12.58 -11.69
N MET A 420 -18.05 -13.49 -11.99
CA MET A 420 -16.97 -13.88 -11.08
C MET A 420 -15.61 -13.82 -11.80
N VAL A 421 -14.55 -13.56 -11.04
CA VAL A 421 -13.19 -13.43 -11.55
C VAL A 421 -12.19 -13.87 -10.49
N MET A 422 -11.00 -14.31 -10.92
CA MET A 422 -9.91 -14.69 -10.01
C MET A 422 -9.47 -13.51 -9.15
N ASP A 423 -8.98 -12.44 -9.75
CA ASP A 423 -8.55 -11.26 -9.00
C ASP A 423 -9.59 -10.14 -9.13
N PRO A 424 -9.76 -9.27 -8.11
CA PRO A 424 -10.62 -8.10 -8.24
C PRO A 424 -10.08 -7.10 -9.29
N PRO A 425 -10.95 -6.35 -9.99
CA PRO A 425 -10.54 -5.27 -10.89
C PRO A 425 -9.61 -4.24 -10.22
N ALA A 426 -8.78 -3.59 -11.02
CA ALA A 426 -7.69 -2.68 -10.61
C ALA A 426 -6.50 -3.35 -9.91
N TYR A 427 -6.52 -4.67 -9.69
CA TYR A 427 -5.33 -5.44 -9.30
C TYR A 427 -4.50 -5.87 -10.51
N LEU A 428 -3.20 -6.02 -10.26
CA LEU A 428 -2.29 -6.69 -11.18
C LEU A 428 -2.62 -8.19 -11.22
N VAL A 429 -2.69 -8.75 -12.44
CA VAL A 429 -2.83 -10.19 -12.66
C VAL A 429 -1.47 -10.84 -12.41
N LYS A 430 -1.26 -11.30 -11.17
CA LYS A 430 0.07 -11.77 -10.71
C LYS A 430 0.35 -13.23 -11.03
N ASP A 431 -0.69 -14.02 -11.25
CA ASP A 431 -0.51 -15.43 -11.58
C ASP A 431 -0.25 -15.57 -13.06
N ALA A 432 0.92 -16.11 -13.38
CA ALA A 432 1.35 -16.34 -14.74
C ALA A 432 1.79 -17.79 -14.88
N ARG A 433 1.53 -18.37 -16.04
CA ARG A 433 1.81 -19.78 -16.32
C ARG A 433 2.49 -19.94 -17.67
N ARG A 434 3.30 -20.99 -17.78
CA ARG A 434 3.85 -21.42 -19.06
C ARG A 434 2.72 -21.96 -19.93
N VAL A 435 2.81 -21.74 -21.24
CA VAL A 435 1.79 -22.19 -22.18
C VAL A 435 2.38 -23.03 -23.30
N GLU A 436 1.55 -23.92 -23.84
CA GLU A 436 1.85 -24.80 -24.97
C GLU A 436 0.77 -24.64 -26.04
N TYR A 437 1.16 -24.44 -27.30
CA TYR A 437 0.22 -24.21 -28.41
C TYR A 437 0.88 -24.48 -29.76
N GLY A 438 0.24 -25.29 -30.61
CA GLY A 438 0.73 -25.56 -31.98
C GLY A 438 2.24 -25.84 -32.08
N ASP A 439 2.87 -25.33 -33.14
CA ASP A 439 4.33 -25.35 -33.34
C ASP A 439 4.98 -24.09 -32.72
N ILE A 440 5.35 -24.16 -31.44
CA ILE A 440 5.92 -23.03 -30.70
C ILE A 440 7.36 -22.77 -31.19
N PRO A 441 7.70 -21.53 -31.60
CA PRO A 441 9.09 -21.14 -31.83
C PRO A 441 9.97 -21.41 -30.59
N GLU A 442 11.22 -21.85 -30.75
CA GLU A 442 12.12 -22.16 -29.61
C GLU A 442 12.23 -21.01 -28.61
N GLU A 443 12.29 -19.77 -29.10
CA GLU A 443 12.31 -18.54 -28.29
C GLU A 443 11.07 -18.38 -27.40
N ASN A 444 9.94 -18.97 -27.80
CA ASN A 444 8.65 -18.85 -27.14
C ASN A 444 8.33 -20.03 -26.22
N LYS A 445 9.14 -21.10 -26.21
CA LYS A 445 8.84 -22.30 -25.43
C LYS A 445 8.78 -22.07 -23.93
N ASN A 446 9.47 -21.06 -23.40
CA ASN A 446 9.49 -20.73 -21.97
C ASN A 446 8.71 -19.45 -21.64
N LEU A 447 7.86 -18.98 -22.56
CA LEU A 447 7.00 -17.82 -22.29
C LEU A 447 6.04 -18.13 -21.15
N ILE A 448 6.00 -17.21 -20.18
CA ILE A 448 5.02 -17.19 -19.11
C ILE A 448 4.06 -16.04 -19.42
N ILE A 449 2.76 -16.34 -19.40
CA ILE A 449 1.70 -15.38 -19.65
C ILE A 449 0.77 -15.33 -18.44
N PRO A 450 0.42 -14.11 -17.96
CA PRO A 450 -0.62 -13.91 -16.96
C PRO A 450 -1.92 -14.64 -17.30
N ILE A 451 -2.51 -15.27 -16.28
CA ILE A 451 -3.80 -15.95 -16.35
C ILE A 451 -4.79 -15.21 -15.47
N LEU A 452 -6.00 -14.98 -15.99
CA LEU A 452 -7.12 -14.44 -15.22
C LEU A 452 -8.35 -15.32 -15.48
N PRO A 453 -8.52 -16.41 -14.70
CA PRO A 453 -9.75 -17.16 -14.70
C PRO A 453 -10.95 -16.23 -14.48
N ALA A 454 -11.91 -16.31 -15.38
CA ALA A 454 -13.06 -15.44 -15.39
C ALA A 454 -14.28 -16.23 -15.85
N ASP A 455 -15.42 -15.84 -15.28
CA ASP A 455 -16.71 -16.41 -15.62
C ASP A 455 -17.17 -16.02 -17.04
N ASP A 456 -18.09 -16.77 -17.62
CA ASP A 456 -18.52 -16.58 -19.02
C ASP A 456 -19.08 -15.19 -19.28
N SER A 457 -19.84 -14.68 -18.31
CA SER A 457 -20.46 -13.37 -18.38
C SER A 457 -19.45 -12.23 -18.17
N PHE A 458 -18.17 -12.50 -17.91
CA PHE A 458 -17.22 -11.44 -17.56
C PHE A 458 -17.06 -10.39 -18.67
N PHE A 459 -16.92 -10.82 -19.93
CA PHE A 459 -16.70 -9.89 -21.03
C PHE A 459 -17.97 -9.12 -21.36
N SER A 460 -19.13 -9.78 -21.38
CA SER A 460 -20.44 -9.11 -21.50
C SER A 460 -20.74 -8.17 -20.33
N PHE A 461 -20.44 -8.55 -19.08
CA PHE A 461 -20.60 -7.73 -17.88
C PHE A 461 -19.84 -6.40 -17.99
N PHE A 462 -18.62 -6.45 -18.54
CA PHE A 462 -17.75 -5.30 -18.80
C PHE A 462 -17.88 -4.73 -20.23
N ASN A 463 -18.84 -5.20 -21.04
CA ASN A 463 -19.02 -4.79 -22.44
C ASN A 463 -17.71 -4.80 -23.27
N ILE A 464 -16.84 -5.79 -23.03
CA ILE A 464 -15.56 -5.93 -23.71
C ILE A 464 -15.80 -6.57 -25.09
N PRO A 465 -15.42 -5.91 -26.19
CA PRO A 465 -15.69 -6.43 -27.52
C PRO A 465 -14.74 -7.56 -27.90
N PHE A 466 -15.27 -8.58 -28.56
CA PHE A 466 -14.49 -9.62 -29.23
C PHE A 466 -13.97 -9.12 -30.58
N VAL A 467 -12.69 -9.33 -30.83
CA VAL A 467 -12.02 -9.10 -32.12
C VAL A 467 -12.23 -10.29 -33.04
N ALA A 468 -12.17 -11.51 -32.50
CA ALA A 468 -12.44 -12.76 -33.21
C ALA A 468 -13.05 -13.82 -32.28
N GLY A 469 -13.83 -14.75 -32.81
CA GLY A 469 -14.48 -15.79 -32.01
C GLY A 469 -15.59 -15.22 -31.10
N GLY A 470 -15.77 -15.80 -29.90
CA GLY A 470 -16.77 -15.35 -28.95
C GLY A 470 -16.74 -16.09 -27.61
N GLU A 471 -17.64 -15.72 -26.71
CA GLU A 471 -17.87 -16.42 -25.45
C GLU A 471 -18.38 -17.85 -25.71
N ARG A 472 -17.96 -18.81 -24.88
CA ARG A 472 -18.55 -20.14 -24.83
C ARG A 472 -18.92 -20.44 -23.40
N LYS A 473 -20.21 -20.71 -23.18
CA LYS A 473 -20.73 -21.09 -21.87
C LYS A 473 -19.95 -22.28 -21.30
N TYR A 474 -19.69 -22.21 -20.01
CA TYR A 474 -19.30 -23.33 -19.18
C TYR A 474 -20.26 -24.48 -19.34
N VAL A 475 -19.70 -25.68 -19.26
CA VAL A 475 -20.48 -26.87 -18.94
C VAL A 475 -19.77 -27.57 -17.81
N THR A 476 -20.44 -27.72 -16.66
CA THR A 476 -19.90 -28.44 -15.50
C THR A 476 -19.44 -29.84 -15.91
N GLY A 477 -18.22 -30.20 -15.54
CA GLY A 477 -17.60 -31.48 -15.90
C GLY A 477 -16.97 -31.54 -17.29
N GLN A 478 -16.91 -30.42 -18.03
CA GLN A 478 -16.17 -30.35 -19.29
C GLN A 478 -14.67 -30.60 -19.06
N LYS A 479 -14.09 -31.52 -19.84
CA LYS A 479 -12.67 -31.91 -19.73
C LYS A 479 -11.70 -31.00 -20.50
N HIS A 480 -12.19 -30.09 -21.34
CA HIS A 480 -11.36 -29.23 -22.16
C HIS A 480 -11.66 -27.77 -21.86
N GLU A 481 -10.62 -26.97 -21.63
CA GLU A 481 -10.78 -25.56 -21.30
C GLU A 481 -11.07 -24.72 -22.57
N ASN A 482 -11.92 -23.71 -22.43
CA ASN A 482 -12.15 -22.72 -23.48
C ASN A 482 -11.31 -21.47 -23.17
N TYR A 483 -10.25 -21.25 -23.94
CA TYR A 483 -9.34 -20.13 -23.71
C TYR A 483 -9.76 -18.90 -24.52
N ILE A 484 -9.74 -17.75 -23.87
CA ILE A 484 -9.91 -16.42 -24.48
C ILE A 484 -8.62 -15.64 -24.24
N LEU A 485 -8.15 -14.90 -25.24
CA LEU A 485 -6.90 -14.14 -25.18
C LEU A 485 -7.16 -12.67 -25.55
N ASN A 486 -6.38 -11.73 -25.03
CA ASN A 486 -6.42 -10.36 -25.54
C ASN A 486 -5.47 -10.15 -26.74
N GLU A 487 -5.61 -9.03 -27.44
CA GLU A 487 -4.75 -8.67 -28.59
C GLU A 487 -3.26 -8.67 -28.23
N SER A 488 -2.93 -8.19 -27.03
CA SER A 488 -1.55 -8.22 -26.51
C SER A 488 -0.99 -9.64 -26.35
N ALA A 489 -1.80 -10.62 -25.91
CA ALA A 489 -1.39 -12.02 -25.84
C ALA A 489 -1.20 -12.64 -27.23
N ILE A 490 -2.09 -12.35 -28.18
CA ILE A 490 -1.97 -12.81 -29.58
C ILE A 490 -0.65 -12.34 -30.19
N LYS A 491 -0.29 -11.06 -30.00
CA LYS A 491 0.98 -10.50 -30.47
C LYS A 491 2.18 -11.16 -29.80
N LYS A 492 2.14 -11.33 -28.47
CA LYS A 492 3.25 -11.93 -27.71
C LYS A 492 3.49 -13.41 -28.05
N LEU A 493 2.43 -14.14 -28.36
CA LEU A 493 2.49 -15.54 -28.79
C LEU A 493 2.88 -15.71 -30.27
N GLY A 494 3.00 -14.61 -31.02
CA GLY A 494 3.45 -14.63 -32.42
C GLY A 494 2.39 -15.12 -33.41
N PHE A 495 1.11 -15.09 -33.05
CA PHE A 495 0.03 -15.39 -34.00
C PHE A 495 -0.06 -14.30 -35.08
N LYS A 496 -0.38 -14.69 -36.33
CA LYS A 496 -0.45 -13.76 -37.47
C LYS A 496 -1.66 -12.83 -37.40
N SER A 497 -2.78 -13.33 -36.90
CA SER A 497 -4.00 -12.56 -36.66
C SER A 497 -4.84 -13.18 -35.54
N ALA A 498 -5.81 -12.44 -35.01
CA ALA A 498 -6.75 -12.94 -34.00
C ALA A 498 -7.55 -14.14 -34.51
N GLU A 499 -7.98 -14.11 -35.77
CA GLU A 499 -8.75 -15.18 -36.42
C GLU A 499 -7.92 -16.45 -36.57
N SER A 500 -6.61 -16.32 -36.86
CA SER A 500 -5.71 -17.47 -37.00
C SER A 500 -5.47 -18.23 -35.69
N ALA A 501 -5.72 -17.59 -34.54
CA ALA A 501 -5.57 -18.22 -33.24
C ALA A 501 -6.78 -19.10 -32.88
N ILE A 502 -7.97 -18.78 -33.38
CA ILE A 502 -9.22 -19.49 -33.06
C ILE A 502 -9.15 -20.96 -33.49
N GLY A 503 -9.55 -21.86 -32.59
CA GLY A 503 -9.54 -23.31 -32.80
C GLY A 503 -8.18 -23.98 -32.57
N THR A 504 -7.13 -23.21 -32.28
CA THR A 504 -5.80 -23.77 -31.99
C THR A 504 -5.82 -24.52 -30.65
N PRO A 505 -5.29 -25.76 -30.58
CA PRO A 505 -5.06 -26.44 -29.31
C PRO A 505 -4.11 -25.63 -28.44
N PHE A 506 -4.54 -25.37 -27.21
CA PHE A 506 -3.83 -24.52 -26.27
C PHE A 506 -3.83 -25.19 -24.90
N LYS A 507 -2.73 -25.08 -24.17
CA LYS A 507 -2.61 -25.66 -22.83
C LYS A 507 -1.87 -24.69 -21.94
N VAL A 508 -2.47 -24.39 -20.80
CA VAL A 508 -1.81 -23.70 -19.71
C VAL A 508 -1.22 -24.75 -18.78
N ASN A 509 0.09 -24.70 -18.56
CA ASN A 509 0.76 -25.65 -17.69
C ASN A 509 0.43 -25.30 -16.23
N SER A 510 -0.07 -26.29 -15.49
CA SER A 510 -0.34 -26.19 -14.06
C SER A 510 0.38 -27.29 -13.30
N PHE A 511 0.58 -27.07 -12.00
CA PHE A 511 1.00 -28.14 -11.12
C PHE A 511 -0.11 -29.22 -11.08
N GLN A 512 0.30 -30.49 -10.99
CA GLN A 512 -0.61 -31.65 -10.94
C GLN A 512 -1.63 -31.77 -12.10
N ASN A 513 -1.44 -31.06 -13.23
CA ASN A 513 -2.35 -31.05 -14.39
C ASN A 513 -3.81 -30.64 -14.06
N GLU A 514 -4.00 -29.79 -13.05
CA GLU A 514 -5.32 -29.21 -12.69
C GLU A 514 -6.05 -28.49 -13.84
N ILE A 515 -5.30 -27.91 -14.78
CA ILE A 515 -5.84 -27.29 -16.00
C ILE A 515 -5.70 -28.28 -17.15
N SER A 516 -6.83 -28.70 -17.71
CA SER A 516 -6.80 -29.57 -18.88
C SER A 516 -6.46 -28.77 -20.14
N GLY A 517 -5.79 -29.40 -21.10
CA GLY A 517 -5.60 -28.78 -22.41
C GLY A 517 -6.95 -28.49 -23.07
N GLY A 518 -6.98 -27.47 -23.91
CA GLY A 518 -8.21 -26.91 -24.47
C GLY A 518 -7.99 -26.25 -25.82
N THR A 519 -8.87 -25.33 -26.18
CA THR A 519 -8.79 -24.60 -27.46
C THR A 519 -9.00 -23.12 -27.26
N ILE A 520 -8.37 -22.30 -28.10
CA ILE A 520 -8.66 -20.87 -28.16
C ILE A 520 -10.02 -20.66 -28.84
N VAL A 521 -10.98 -20.04 -28.16
CA VAL A 521 -12.35 -19.84 -28.66
C VAL A 521 -12.69 -18.39 -28.93
N GLY A 522 -11.91 -17.46 -28.39
CA GLY A 522 -12.13 -16.03 -28.57
C GLY A 522 -10.87 -15.20 -28.39
N VAL A 523 -10.86 -14.05 -29.04
CA VAL A 523 -9.89 -12.98 -28.85
C VAL A 523 -10.64 -11.70 -28.54
N VAL A 524 -10.32 -11.06 -27.43
CA VAL A 524 -10.93 -9.79 -26.99
C VAL A 524 -10.00 -8.61 -27.24
N LYS A 525 -10.58 -7.42 -27.37
CA LYS A 525 -9.82 -6.18 -27.48
C LYS A 525 -8.99 -5.93 -26.23
N ASP A 526 -7.85 -5.27 -26.37
CA ASP A 526 -7.08 -4.82 -25.21
C ASP A 526 -7.89 -3.86 -24.32
N PHE A 527 -7.98 -4.18 -23.03
CA PHE A 527 -8.65 -3.37 -22.00
C PHE A 527 -7.76 -3.27 -20.75
N HIS A 528 -7.99 -2.24 -19.94
CA HIS A 528 -7.26 -2.06 -18.69
C HIS A 528 -7.99 -2.79 -17.56
N PHE A 529 -7.50 -3.97 -17.19
CA PHE A 529 -7.97 -4.67 -16.00
C PHE A 529 -7.28 -4.14 -14.72
N ALA A 530 -5.96 -3.96 -14.80
CA ALA A 530 -5.14 -3.41 -13.72
C ALA A 530 -5.17 -1.86 -13.71
N SER A 531 -4.54 -1.27 -12.69
CA SER A 531 -4.35 0.17 -12.59
C SER A 531 -3.71 0.79 -13.85
N LEU A 532 -4.14 1.99 -14.22
CA LEU A 532 -3.67 2.75 -15.38
C LEU A 532 -2.18 3.11 -15.35
N TYR A 533 -1.50 2.91 -14.22
CA TYR A 533 -0.04 3.01 -14.11
C TYR A 533 0.69 1.84 -14.81
N HIS A 534 0.00 0.73 -15.05
CA HIS A 534 0.56 -0.45 -15.71
C HIS A 534 0.15 -0.51 -17.18
N PRO A 535 1.07 -0.93 -18.08
CA PRO A 535 0.70 -1.24 -19.45
C PRO A 535 -0.30 -2.40 -19.47
N ILE A 536 -1.07 -2.50 -20.56
CA ILE A 536 -1.96 -3.64 -20.78
C ILE A 536 -1.07 -4.88 -20.96
N GLU A 537 -1.28 -5.88 -20.11
CA GLU A 537 -0.52 -7.12 -20.16
C GLU A 537 -1.17 -8.12 -21.11
N PRO A 538 -0.37 -9.00 -21.74
CA PRO A 538 -0.89 -10.19 -22.41
C PRO A 538 -1.57 -11.08 -21.36
N THR A 539 -2.84 -11.41 -21.54
CA THR A 539 -3.62 -12.17 -20.54
C THR A 539 -4.41 -13.28 -21.20
N ILE A 540 -4.45 -14.43 -20.53
CA ILE A 540 -5.25 -15.60 -20.90
C ILE A 540 -6.40 -15.73 -19.91
N TYR A 541 -7.61 -15.82 -20.44
CA TYR A 541 -8.85 -16.00 -19.69
C TYR A 541 -9.40 -17.39 -19.98
N PHE A 542 -9.93 -18.05 -18.96
CA PHE A 542 -10.62 -19.33 -19.07
C PHE A 542 -11.50 -19.51 -17.84
N GLN A 543 -12.41 -20.46 -17.89
CA GLN A 543 -13.35 -20.64 -16.80
C GLN A 543 -12.91 -21.74 -15.85
N LYS A 544 -12.74 -21.38 -14.59
CA LYS A 544 -12.38 -22.31 -13.54
C LYS A 544 -13.06 -21.83 -12.25
N PRO A 545 -14.33 -22.21 -12.00
CA PRO A 545 -15.12 -21.67 -10.90
C PRO A 545 -14.41 -21.68 -9.54
N ILE A 546 -13.67 -22.75 -9.25
CA ILE A 546 -12.89 -22.89 -8.01
C ILE A 546 -11.74 -21.86 -7.87
N TRP A 547 -11.31 -21.23 -8.97
CA TRP A 547 -10.30 -20.16 -8.99
C TRP A 547 -10.91 -18.76 -9.08
N HIS A 548 -12.23 -18.61 -9.09
CA HIS A 548 -12.84 -17.27 -9.02
C HIS A 548 -12.91 -16.79 -7.57
N TRP A 549 -12.01 -15.90 -7.14
CA TRP A 549 -11.95 -15.44 -5.75
C TRP A 549 -12.82 -14.21 -5.48
N THR A 550 -13.38 -13.56 -6.50
CA THR A 550 -14.20 -12.35 -6.33
C THR A 550 -15.50 -12.44 -7.13
N TYR A 551 -16.62 -12.16 -6.45
CA TYR A 551 -17.91 -11.85 -7.08
C TYR A 551 -17.98 -10.37 -7.44
N LEU A 552 -18.45 -10.07 -8.64
CA LEU A 552 -18.74 -8.73 -9.12
C LEU A 552 -20.23 -8.63 -9.39
N ILE A 553 -20.91 -7.81 -8.59
CA ILE A 553 -22.37 -7.69 -8.58
C ILE A 553 -22.73 -6.29 -9.04
N LYS A 554 -23.34 -6.16 -10.22
CA LYS A 554 -23.82 -4.89 -10.76
C LYS A 554 -25.20 -4.62 -10.18
N ILE A 555 -25.35 -3.48 -9.50
CA ILE A 555 -26.57 -3.11 -8.80
C ILE A 555 -27.29 -1.96 -9.49
N VAL A 556 -28.62 -1.92 -9.37
CA VAL A 556 -29.42 -0.80 -9.88
C VAL A 556 -29.14 0.46 -9.05
N PRO A 557 -28.77 1.61 -9.68
CA PRO A 557 -28.50 2.86 -8.96
C PRO A 557 -29.70 3.34 -8.13
N GLY A 558 -29.44 3.84 -6.92
CA GLY A 558 -30.47 4.45 -6.05
C GLY A 558 -31.19 3.49 -5.09
N ASN A 559 -30.91 2.18 -5.17
CA ASN A 559 -31.45 1.15 -4.26
C ASN A 559 -30.36 0.46 -3.42
N GLU A 560 -29.22 1.12 -3.19
CA GLU A 560 -28.01 0.49 -2.64
C GLU A 560 -28.26 -0.24 -1.31
N ASN A 561 -29.00 0.37 -0.38
CA ASN A 561 -29.28 -0.22 0.92
C ASN A 561 -30.15 -1.49 0.82
N GLU A 562 -31.16 -1.48 -0.05
CA GLU A 562 -32.04 -2.63 -0.28
C GLU A 562 -31.28 -3.77 -0.98
N THR A 563 -30.45 -3.42 -1.97
CA THR A 563 -29.63 -4.41 -2.69
C THR A 563 -28.61 -5.05 -1.76
N LEU A 564 -27.93 -4.26 -0.92
CA LEU A 564 -26.96 -4.79 0.06
C LEU A 564 -27.64 -5.69 1.11
N ALA A 565 -28.83 -5.32 1.58
CA ALA A 565 -29.60 -6.18 2.48
C ALA A 565 -30.00 -7.50 1.81
N THR A 566 -30.36 -7.46 0.53
CA THR A 566 -30.69 -8.64 -0.27
C THR A 566 -29.47 -9.55 -0.44
N ILE A 567 -28.32 -9.01 -0.86
CA ILE A 567 -27.08 -9.77 -1.03
C ILE A 567 -26.66 -10.42 0.30
N ASN A 568 -26.70 -9.67 1.41
CA ASN A 568 -26.34 -10.18 2.73
C ASN A 568 -27.26 -11.32 3.20
N ARG A 569 -28.57 -11.24 2.92
CA ARG A 569 -29.51 -12.33 3.24
C ARG A 569 -29.19 -13.59 2.43
N THR A 570 -29.04 -13.46 1.11
CA THR A 570 -28.69 -14.58 0.23
C THR A 570 -27.34 -15.19 0.62
N TRP A 571 -26.37 -14.36 0.99
CA TRP A 571 -25.07 -14.81 1.48
C TRP A 571 -25.20 -15.67 2.75
N LYS A 572 -25.98 -15.22 3.73
CA LYS A 572 -26.18 -15.96 4.99
C LYS A 572 -26.94 -17.27 4.83
N GLU A 573 -27.82 -17.35 3.83
CA GLU A 573 -28.56 -18.58 3.51
C GLU A 573 -27.64 -19.66 2.93
N ILE A 574 -26.65 -19.26 2.12
CA ILE A 574 -25.73 -20.20 1.45
C ILE A 574 -24.44 -20.41 2.27
N PHE A 575 -23.96 -19.39 2.97
CA PHE A 575 -22.69 -19.39 3.73
C PHE A 575 -22.88 -18.98 5.20
N PRO A 576 -23.60 -19.76 6.04
CA PRO A 576 -24.00 -19.34 7.38
C PRO A 576 -22.83 -19.09 8.35
N ASP A 577 -21.72 -19.81 8.20
CA ASP A 577 -20.54 -19.67 9.06
C ASP A 577 -19.55 -18.57 8.61
N HIS A 578 -19.84 -17.90 7.48
CA HIS A 578 -18.94 -16.91 6.90
C HIS A 578 -19.58 -15.54 6.86
N PRO A 579 -18.93 -14.52 7.46
CA PRO A 579 -19.46 -13.16 7.43
C PRO A 579 -19.51 -12.65 5.99
N PHE A 580 -20.55 -11.88 5.67
CA PHE A 580 -20.61 -11.16 4.40
C PHE A 580 -19.77 -9.88 4.53
N ASP A 581 -18.74 -9.77 3.70
CA ASP A 581 -17.94 -8.55 3.57
C ASP A 581 -17.93 -8.10 2.11
N TYR A 582 -17.98 -6.80 1.90
CA TYR A 582 -18.12 -6.23 0.57
C TYR A 582 -17.42 -4.88 0.46
N THR A 583 -17.04 -4.53 -0.77
CA THR A 583 -16.50 -3.21 -1.09
C THR A 583 -16.99 -2.76 -2.46
N PHE A 584 -17.18 -1.46 -2.64
CA PHE A 584 -17.53 -0.91 -3.96
C PHE A 584 -16.28 -0.84 -4.87
N CYS A 585 -16.41 -1.28 -6.12
CA CYS A 585 -15.30 -1.29 -7.09
C CYS A 585 -14.61 0.08 -7.25
N ARG A 586 -15.37 1.18 -7.20
CA ARG A 586 -14.81 2.55 -7.24
C ARG A 586 -13.74 2.84 -6.18
N MET A 587 -13.79 2.14 -5.04
CA MET A 587 -12.83 2.34 -3.94
C MET A 587 -11.45 1.73 -4.25
N PHE A 588 -11.36 0.77 -5.16
CA PHE A 588 -10.10 0.16 -5.61
C PHE A 588 -9.42 0.94 -6.75
N MET A 589 -10.18 1.79 -7.45
CA MET A 589 -9.60 2.71 -8.45
C MET A 589 -8.92 3.94 -7.81
N LEU A 590 -8.99 4.09 -6.48
CA LEU A 590 -8.27 5.13 -5.76
C LEU A 590 -6.78 4.73 -5.63
N PRO A 591 -5.84 5.51 -6.18
CA PRO A 591 -4.45 5.34 -5.80
C PRO A 591 -4.32 5.67 -4.30
N ASN A 592 -3.93 4.70 -3.48
CA ASN A 592 -3.68 4.79 -2.03
C ASN A 592 -4.85 4.59 -1.06
N THR A 593 -5.85 3.77 -1.37
CA THR A 593 -6.69 3.22 -0.27
C THR A 593 -5.96 2.06 0.42
N GLY A 594 -4.99 2.40 1.27
CA GLY A 594 -4.54 1.55 2.37
C GLY A 594 -5.64 1.36 3.41
N LYS A 595 -6.85 0.97 2.97
CA LYS A 595 -7.99 0.72 3.84
C LYS A 595 -8.16 -0.78 4.03
N THR A 596 -7.82 -1.18 5.24
CA THR A 596 -8.42 -2.27 5.98
C THR A 596 -9.94 -2.27 5.81
N PHE A 597 -10.51 -3.46 5.65
CA PHE A 597 -11.96 -3.68 5.71
C PHE A 597 -12.47 -3.17 7.06
N ALA A 598 -13.04 -1.97 7.06
CA ALA A 598 -13.81 -1.47 8.18
C ALA A 598 -15.28 -1.71 7.81
N PRO A 599 -16.04 -2.48 8.61
CA PRO A 599 -17.47 -2.59 8.39
C PRO A 599 -18.05 -1.18 8.49
N ILE A 600 -18.69 -0.73 7.41
CA ILE A 600 -19.62 0.38 7.50
C ILE A 600 -20.78 -0.17 8.32
N ASN A 601 -20.79 0.14 9.61
CA ASN A 601 -21.95 -0.13 10.46
C ASN A 601 -23.17 0.49 9.76
N CYS A 602 -24.14 -0.36 9.43
CA CYS A 602 -25.48 0.06 9.05
C CYS A 602 -26.14 0.88 10.17
#